data_AF-A0A8S0FS24-F1
#
_entry.id   AF-A0A8S0FS24-F1
#
_cell.length_a   1.000
_cell.length_b   1.000
_cell.length_c   1.000
_cell.angle_alpha   90.00
_cell.angle_beta   90.00
_cell.angle_gamma   90.00
#
_symmetry.space_group_name_H-M   'P 1'
#
loop_
_entity.id
_entity.type
_entity.pdbx_description
1 polymer ?
#
loop_
_entity_poly.entity_id
_entity_poly.type
_entity_poly.pdbx_seq_one_letter_code
_entity_poly.pdbx_strand_id
1 'polypeptide(L)'
;MKNRTLGSVFIVAGTTIGAGMLAMPLAAAGVGFSVTLILLIGLWALMCYTALLLLEVYQHVPADTGLGTLAKRYLGRYGQWLTGFSMMFLMYALTAAYISGAGELLASSISAVLDRYFNVGNRWRAVVHFCCRWRGLCRNFAGRFI
;
A
#
# COMPACT_ATOMS: atom_id res chain seq x y z
N MET A 1 -7.81 32.45 9.50
CA MET A 1 -8.24 31.82 8.24
C MET A 1 -8.02 30.32 8.32
N LYS A 2 -9.08 29.51 8.30
CA LYS A 2 -8.98 28.04 8.40
C LYS A 2 -8.66 27.50 7.00
N ASN A 3 -7.38 27.28 6.72
CA ASN A 3 -6.92 26.90 5.38
C ASN A 3 -7.29 25.44 5.09
N ARG A 4 -8.46 25.22 4.49
CA ARG A 4 -9.01 23.90 4.17
C ARG A 4 -8.13 23.13 3.17
N THR A 5 -7.33 23.82 2.34
CA THR A 5 -6.43 23.17 1.36
C THR A 5 -5.21 22.53 2.02
N LEU A 6 -4.69 23.09 3.12
CA LEU A 6 -3.62 22.44 3.88
C LEU A 6 -4.06 21.11 4.47
N GLY A 7 -5.32 21.01 4.92
CA GLY A 7 -5.88 19.77 5.46
C GLY A 7 -6.01 18.68 4.40
N SER A 8 -6.50 19.01 3.20
CA SER A 8 -6.62 18.02 2.12
C SER A 8 -5.27 17.58 1.56
N VAL A 9 -4.32 18.50 1.40
CA VAL A 9 -2.97 18.18 0.94
C VAL A 9 -2.25 17.24 1.92
N PHE A 10 -2.41 17.46 3.23
CA PHE A 10 -1.78 16.58 4.23
C PHE A 10 -2.33 15.15 4.20
N ILE A 11 -3.64 14.97 3.99
CA ILE A 11 -4.25 13.65 3.89
C ILE A 11 -3.70 12.91 2.67
N VAL A 12 -3.67 13.58 1.51
CA VAL A 12 -3.13 12.98 0.28
C VAL A 12 -1.64 12.64 0.47
N ALA A 13 -0.85 13.59 0.97
CA ALA A 13 0.58 13.37 1.24
C ALA A 13 0.81 12.19 2.19
N GLY A 14 0.04 12.08 3.27
CA GLY A 14 0.14 10.99 4.25
C GLY A 14 -0.16 9.61 3.65
N THR A 15 -1.13 9.51 2.74
CA THR A 15 -1.42 8.25 2.04
C THR A 15 -0.34 7.89 1.02
N THR A 16 0.32 8.88 0.41
CA THR A 16 1.42 8.64 -0.54
C THR A 16 2.75 8.27 0.12
N ILE A 17 3.05 8.79 1.32
CA ILE A 17 4.29 8.51 2.09
C ILE A 17 4.21 7.16 2.84
N GLY A 18 3.24 6.30 2.52
CA GLY A 18 3.01 5.03 3.22
C GLY A 18 4.13 3.98 3.08
N ALA A 19 3.82 2.74 3.50
CA ALA A 19 4.77 1.61 3.52
C ALA A 19 5.44 1.29 2.17
N GLY A 20 4.87 1.75 1.05
CA GLY A 20 5.47 1.63 -0.28
C GLY A 20 6.85 2.28 -0.40
N MET A 21 7.15 3.29 0.43
CA MET A 21 8.46 3.95 0.44
C MET A 21 9.58 3.05 0.96
N LEU A 22 9.29 2.09 1.85
CA LEU A 22 10.28 1.12 2.35
C LEU A 22 10.44 -0.08 1.39
N ALA A 23 9.39 -0.43 0.66
CA ALA A 23 9.40 -1.56 -0.26
C ALA A 23 10.12 -1.25 -1.59
N MET A 24 10.00 -0.01 -2.09
CA MET A 24 10.58 0.40 -3.38
C MET A 24 12.12 0.27 -3.45
N PRO A 25 12.90 0.73 -2.45
CA PRO A 25 14.37 0.56 -2.46
C PRO A 25 14.80 -0.91 -2.39
N LEU A 26 14.04 -1.74 -1.66
CA LEU A 26 14.32 -3.18 -1.53
C LEU A 26 14.14 -3.90 -2.88
N ALA A 27 13.09 -3.55 -3.63
CA ALA A 27 12.82 -4.11 -4.96
C ALA A 27 13.83 -3.61 -6.02
N ALA A 28 14.30 -2.37 -5.88
CA ALA A 28 15.23 -1.74 -6.81
C ALA A 28 16.70 -2.19 -6.64
N ALA A 29 17.07 -2.78 -5.50
CA ALA A 29 18.44 -3.20 -5.20
C ALA A 29 19.03 -4.18 -6.25
N GLY A 30 18.17 -4.91 -7.00
CA GLY A 30 18.60 -5.87 -8.02
C GLY A 30 18.70 -5.33 -9.46
N VAL A 31 18.20 -4.13 -9.77
CA VAL A 31 17.98 -3.68 -11.17
C VAL A 31 19.03 -2.64 -11.63
N GLY A 32 19.81 -2.10 -10.71
CA GLY A 32 20.84 -1.10 -10.98
C GLY A 32 20.35 0.35 -10.87
N PHE A 33 21.23 1.27 -10.48
CA PHE A 33 20.88 2.64 -10.09
C PHE A 33 20.26 3.46 -11.24
N SER A 34 20.89 3.45 -12.41
CA SER A 34 20.45 4.28 -13.55
C SER A 34 19.09 3.83 -14.10
N VAL A 35 18.87 2.52 -14.23
CA VAL A 35 17.58 1.95 -14.69
C VAL A 35 16.47 2.24 -13.68
N THR A 36 16.74 2.07 -12.38
CA THR A 36 15.78 2.38 -11.32
C THR A 36 15.37 3.85 -11.33
N LEU A 37 16.31 4.77 -11.53
CA LEU A 37 16.04 6.21 -11.53
C LEU A 37 15.12 6.61 -12.70
N ILE A 38 15.38 6.08 -13.90
CA ILE A 38 14.51 6.28 -15.07
C ILE A 38 13.12 5.71 -14.83
N LEU A 39 13.01 4.50 -14.26
CA LEU A 39 11.72 3.89 -13.92
C LEU A 39 10.96 4.71 -12.87
N LEU A 40 11.62 5.21 -11.83
CA LEU A 40 10.99 6.05 -10.81
C LEU A 40 10.43 7.35 -11.40
N ILE A 41 11.20 8.04 -12.26
CA ILE A 41 10.73 9.26 -12.94
C ILE A 41 9.58 8.93 -13.90
N GLY A 42 9.66 7.82 -14.64
CA GLY A 42 8.62 7.37 -15.57
C GLY A 42 7.31 7.03 -14.87
N LEU A 43 7.37 6.25 -13.78
CA LEU A 43 6.19 5.93 -12.96
C LEU A 43 5.62 7.18 -12.28
N TRP A 44 6.47 8.09 -11.80
CA TRP A 44 6.02 9.36 -11.24
C TRP A 44 5.24 10.19 -12.25
N ALA A 45 5.78 10.38 -13.45
CA ALA A 45 5.12 11.13 -14.51
C ALA A 45 3.79 10.48 -14.93
N LEU A 46 3.76 9.15 -15.07
CA LEU A 46 2.55 8.41 -15.40
C LEU A 46 1.47 8.53 -14.31
N MET A 47 1.85 8.41 -13.03
CA MET A 47 0.92 8.60 -11.91
C MET A 47 0.39 10.05 -11.86
N CYS A 48 1.26 11.06 -12.01
CA CYS A 48 0.83 12.45 -12.08
C CYS A 48 -0.13 12.71 -13.26
N TYR A 49 0.15 12.15 -14.43
CA TYR A 49 -0.72 12.27 -15.61
C TYR A 49 -2.10 11.66 -15.35
N THR A 50 -2.16 10.44 -14.80
CA THR A 50 -3.45 9.81 -14.45
C THR A 50 -4.24 10.59 -13.40
N ALA A 51 -3.56 11.19 -12.41
CA ALA A 51 -4.19 12.02 -11.40
C ALA A 51 -4.80 13.30 -12.00
N LEU A 52 -4.11 13.94 -12.96
CA LEU A 52 -4.61 15.12 -13.66
C LEU A 52 -5.84 14.81 -14.51
N LEU A 53 -5.84 13.70 -15.26
CA LEU A 53 -7.01 13.24 -16.02
C LEU A 53 -8.21 12.99 -15.11
N LEU A 54 -7.98 12.33 -13.98
CA LEU A 54 -9.03 11.99 -13.02
C LEU A 54 -9.60 13.28 -12.37
N LEU A 55 -8.75 14.27 -12.13
CA LEU A 55 -9.14 15.59 -11.63
C LEU A 55 -9.98 16.38 -12.63
N GLU A 56 -9.62 16.38 -13.92
CA GLU A 56 -10.39 17.00 -15.01
C GLU A 56 -11.79 16.41 -15.12
N VAL A 57 -11.90 15.07 -15.08
CA VAL A 57 -13.20 14.38 -15.10
C VAL A 57 -14.04 14.73 -13.87
N TYR A 58 -13.42 14.88 -12.70
CA TYR A 58 -14.12 15.31 -11.48
C TYR A 58 -14.64 16.75 -11.55
N GLN A 59 -13.99 17.65 -12.30
CA GLN A 59 -14.45 19.04 -12.44
C GLN A 59 -15.71 19.16 -13.33
N HIS A 60 -15.92 18.23 -14.27
CA HIS A 60 -17.08 18.23 -15.17
C HIS A 60 -18.36 17.61 -14.59
N VAL A 61 -18.33 17.09 -13.35
CA VAL A 61 -19.46 16.41 -12.70
C VAL A 61 -19.74 17.01 -11.32
N PRO A 62 -21.01 17.18 -10.89
CA PRO A 62 -21.31 17.69 -9.55
C PRO A 62 -20.64 16.87 -8.43
N ALA A 63 -20.15 17.58 -7.41
CA ALA A 63 -19.21 17.09 -6.38
C ALA A 63 -19.73 15.99 -5.43
N ASP A 64 -20.99 15.58 -5.53
CA ASP A 64 -21.63 14.56 -4.68
C ASP A 64 -21.51 13.12 -5.21
N THR A 65 -20.84 12.92 -6.35
CA THR A 65 -20.67 11.58 -6.94
C THR A 65 -19.29 10.98 -6.67
N GLY A 66 -19.25 9.89 -5.90
CA GLY A 66 -18.05 9.08 -5.68
C GLY A 66 -17.54 8.36 -6.94
N LEU A 67 -16.32 7.82 -6.88
CA LEU A 67 -15.67 7.13 -8.01
C LEU A 67 -16.54 6.04 -8.65
N GLY A 68 -17.31 5.29 -7.85
CA GLY A 68 -18.21 4.25 -8.35
C GLY A 68 -19.41 4.81 -9.15
N THR A 69 -19.94 5.96 -8.77
CA THR A 69 -21.01 6.64 -9.53
C THR A 69 -20.47 7.39 -10.74
N LEU A 70 -19.22 7.87 -10.69
CA LEU A 70 -18.50 8.39 -11.87
C LEU A 70 -18.28 7.29 -12.91
N ALA A 71 -17.80 6.11 -12.48
CA ALA A 71 -17.66 4.93 -13.33
C ALA A 71 -19.00 4.49 -13.93
N LYS A 72 -20.11 4.64 -13.19
CA LYS A 72 -21.45 4.37 -13.73
C LYS A 72 -21.83 5.31 -14.87
N ARG A 73 -21.44 6.58 -14.82
CA ARG A 73 -21.78 7.58 -15.85
C ARG A 73 -20.94 7.42 -17.12
N TYR A 74 -19.66 7.09 -16.98
CA TYR A 74 -18.75 6.95 -18.14
C TYR A 74 -18.69 5.52 -18.72
N LEU A 75 -18.73 4.48 -17.89
CA LEU A 75 -18.64 3.05 -18.32
C LEU A 75 -19.97 2.29 -18.19
N GLY A 76 -21.04 2.91 -17.70
CA GLY A 76 -22.33 2.25 -17.50
C GLY A 76 -22.39 1.34 -16.25
N ARG A 77 -23.47 0.56 -16.14
CA ARG A 77 -23.76 -0.29 -14.96
C ARG A 77 -22.68 -1.35 -14.70
N TYR A 78 -22.10 -1.91 -15.76
CA TYR A 78 -21.04 -2.91 -15.68
C TYR A 78 -19.72 -2.32 -15.15
N GLY A 79 -19.37 -1.10 -15.57
CA GLY A 79 -18.17 -0.40 -15.07
C GLY A 79 -18.21 -0.13 -13.58
N GLN A 80 -19.37 0.28 -13.04
CA GLN A 80 -19.54 0.50 -11.60
C GLN A 80 -19.24 -0.76 -10.77
N TRP A 81 -19.68 -1.93 -11.24
CA TRP A 81 -19.46 -3.18 -10.51
C TRP A 81 -17.98 -3.57 -10.51
N LEU A 82 -17.30 -3.42 -11.65
CA LEU A 82 -15.87 -3.69 -11.76
C LEU A 82 -15.03 -2.75 -10.88
N THR A 83 -15.30 -1.44 -10.90
CA THR A 83 -14.60 -0.47 -10.05
C THR A 83 -14.85 -0.72 -8.57
N GLY A 84 -16.09 -1.04 -8.18
CA GLY A 84 -16.43 -1.38 -6.79
C GLY A 84 -15.73 -2.64 -6.30
N PHE A 85 -15.74 -3.70 -7.11
CA PHE A 85 -15.07 -4.96 -6.80
C PHE A 85 -13.55 -4.79 -6.67
N SER A 86 -12.93 -4.08 -7.62
CA SER A 86 -11.50 -3.77 -7.58
C SER A 86 -11.11 -2.99 -6.33
N MET A 87 -11.93 -2.02 -5.88
CA MET A 87 -11.62 -1.20 -4.72
C MET A 87 -11.64 -2.02 -3.41
N MET A 88 -12.62 -2.92 -3.25
CA MET A 88 -12.66 -3.83 -2.09
C MET A 88 -11.47 -4.80 -2.07
N PHE A 89 -11.16 -5.39 -3.23
CA PHE A 89 -10.03 -6.30 -3.35
C PHE A 89 -8.70 -5.60 -3.02
N LEU A 90 -8.49 -4.39 -3.54
CA LEU A 90 -7.31 -3.58 -3.28
C LEU A 90 -7.16 -3.24 -1.79
N MET A 91 -8.22 -2.81 -1.12
CA MET A 91 -8.19 -2.53 0.33
C MET A 91 -7.87 -3.78 1.17
N TYR A 92 -8.39 -4.95 0.80
CA TYR A 92 -8.05 -6.20 1.46
C TYR A 92 -6.56 -6.56 1.28
N ALA A 93 -6.06 -6.48 0.04
CA ALA A 93 -4.66 -6.76 -0.28
C ALA A 93 -3.71 -5.79 0.45
N LEU A 94 -4.02 -4.50 0.47
CA LEU A 94 -3.25 -3.48 1.20
C LEU A 94 -3.22 -3.76 2.70
N THR A 95 -4.35 -4.12 3.30
CA THR A 95 -4.42 -4.44 4.73
C THR A 95 -3.59 -5.68 5.05
N ALA A 96 -3.69 -6.74 4.25
CA ALA A 96 -2.89 -7.95 4.43
C ALA A 96 -1.38 -7.69 4.27
N ALA A 97 -0.99 -6.91 3.26
CA ALA A 97 0.39 -6.50 3.05
C ALA A 97 0.91 -5.66 4.22
N TYR A 98 0.10 -4.72 4.72
CA TYR A 98 0.46 -3.85 5.84
C TYR A 98 0.63 -4.64 7.14
N ILE A 99 -0.27 -5.59 7.44
CA ILE A 99 -0.15 -6.47 8.61
C ILE A 99 1.11 -7.35 8.50
N SER A 100 1.40 -7.90 7.31
CA SER A 100 2.60 -8.71 7.11
C SER A 100 3.88 -7.89 7.24
N GLY A 101 3.96 -6.71 6.62
CA GLY A 101 5.13 -5.84 6.69
C GLY A 101 5.36 -5.27 8.10
N ALA A 102 4.30 -4.84 8.77
CA ALA A 102 4.38 -4.34 10.15
C ALA A 102 4.73 -5.47 11.14
N GLY A 103 4.25 -6.70 10.92
CA GLY A 103 4.55 -7.86 11.76
C GLY A 103 6.04 -8.21 11.82
N GLU A 104 6.75 -8.12 10.69
CA GLU A 104 8.21 -8.35 10.65
C GLU A 104 8.99 -7.26 11.40
N LEU A 105 8.61 -6.00 11.21
CA LEU A 105 9.20 -4.86 11.93
C LEU A 105 8.94 -4.95 13.44
N LEU A 106 7.72 -5.27 13.86
CA LEU A 106 7.38 -5.47 15.27
C LEU A 106 8.13 -6.66 15.86
N ALA A 107 8.20 -7.80 15.17
CA ALA A 107 8.91 -8.98 15.65
C ALA A 107 10.39 -8.68 15.88
N SER A 108 11.04 -7.95 14.97
CA SER A 108 12.45 -7.55 15.11
C SER A 108 12.69 -6.58 16.28
N SER A 109 11.78 -5.63 16.47
CA SER A 109 11.87 -4.65 17.56
C SER A 109 11.60 -5.31 18.91
N ILE A 110 10.61 -6.21 18.98
CA ILE A 110 10.30 -6.99 20.19
C ILE A 110 11.44 -7.95 20.53
N SER A 111 12.03 -8.66 19.57
CA SER A 111 13.18 -9.53 19.86
C SER A 111 14.38 -8.74 20.39
N ALA A 112 14.65 -7.56 19.81
CA ALA A 112 15.75 -6.70 20.25
C ALA A 112 15.52 -6.12 21.65
N VAL A 113 14.29 -5.69 21.96
CA VAL A 113 13.91 -5.25 23.31
C VAL A 113 13.99 -6.43 24.28
N LEU A 114 13.60 -7.61 23.84
CA LEU A 114 13.45 -8.72 24.76
C LEU A 114 14.75 -9.46 25.05
N ASP A 115 15.71 -9.49 24.11
CA ASP A 115 17.10 -9.88 24.40
C ASP A 115 17.77 -8.96 25.45
N ARG A 116 17.31 -7.70 25.56
CA ARG A 116 17.79 -6.78 26.59
C ARG A 116 17.18 -7.06 27.98
N TYR A 117 16.03 -7.74 28.07
CA TYR A 117 15.32 -8.00 29.33
C TYR A 117 15.36 -9.47 29.79
N PHE A 118 15.50 -10.46 28.90
CA PHE A 118 15.40 -11.89 29.23
C PHE A 118 16.62 -12.68 28.77
N ASN A 119 17.69 -12.70 29.58
CA ASN A 119 18.72 -13.72 29.50
C ASN A 119 18.25 -14.99 30.25
N VAL A 120 17.75 -15.98 29.50
CA VAL A 120 17.23 -17.31 29.90
C VAL A 120 15.69 -17.42 29.97
N GLY A 121 15.12 -18.28 29.11
CA GLY A 121 13.79 -18.86 29.34
C GLY A 121 13.08 -19.33 28.07
N ASN A 122 12.79 -20.63 27.98
CA ASN A 122 12.25 -21.40 26.84
C ASN A 122 10.83 -21.01 26.33
N ARG A 123 10.39 -19.75 26.50
CA ARG A 123 9.04 -19.25 26.14
C ARG A 123 8.95 -18.69 24.71
N TRP A 124 10.07 -18.34 24.07
CA TRP A 124 10.12 -17.70 22.75
C TRP A 124 9.88 -18.62 21.55
N ARG A 125 9.86 -19.95 21.76
CA ARG A 125 9.54 -20.91 20.69
C ARG A 125 8.14 -20.72 20.13
N ALA A 126 7.17 -20.22 20.91
CA ALA A 126 5.80 -19.98 20.43
C ALA A 126 5.72 -18.77 19.47
N VAL A 127 6.45 -17.69 19.75
CA VAL A 127 6.50 -16.50 18.89
C VAL A 127 7.23 -16.82 17.58
N VAL A 128 8.34 -17.57 17.66
CA VAL A 128 9.09 -18.02 16.46
C VAL A 128 8.26 -19.00 15.62
N HIS A 129 7.43 -19.85 16.24
CA HIS A 129 6.55 -20.77 15.51
C HIS A 129 5.38 -20.05 14.82
N PHE A 130 4.81 -19.00 15.45
CA PHE A 130 3.78 -18.16 14.81
C PHE A 130 4.36 -17.36 13.64
N CYS A 131 5.57 -16.83 13.79
CA CYS A 131 6.29 -16.12 12.72
C CYS A 131 6.67 -17.06 11.55
N CYS A 132 7.12 -18.30 11.82
CA CYS A 132 7.38 -19.30 10.77
C CYS A 132 6.12 -19.78 10.03
N ARG A 133 5.00 -19.94 10.74
CA ARG A 133 3.70 -20.30 10.11
C ARG A 133 3.21 -19.18 9.19
N TRP A 134 3.39 -17.93 9.59
CA TRP A 134 3.01 -16.76 8.78
C TRP A 134 3.91 -16.59 7.55
N ARG A 135 5.22 -16.83 7.67
CA ARG A 135 6.17 -16.81 6.55
C ARG A 135 5.90 -17.87 5.46
N GLY A 136 5.21 -18.96 5.82
CA GLY A 136 4.72 -19.97 4.88
C GLY A 136 3.44 -19.56 4.16
N LEU A 137 2.54 -18.85 4.85
CA LEU A 137 1.26 -18.40 4.30
C LEU A 137 1.43 -17.20 3.35
N CYS A 138 2.30 -16.24 3.67
CA CYS A 138 2.62 -15.12 2.78
C CYS A 138 3.33 -15.57 1.49
N ARG A 139 4.20 -16.58 1.56
CA ARG A 139 4.83 -17.14 0.34
C ARG A 139 3.83 -17.82 -0.58
N ASN A 140 2.83 -18.49 -0.03
CA ASN A 140 1.79 -19.18 -0.81
C ASN A 140 0.81 -18.19 -1.48
N PHE A 141 0.59 -17.01 -0.89
CA PHE A 141 -0.25 -15.97 -1.47
C PHE A 141 0.49 -15.13 -2.51
N ALA A 142 1.77 -14.80 -2.28
CA ALA A 142 2.59 -14.04 -3.22
C ALA A 142 2.97 -14.85 -4.49
N GLY A 143 3.16 -16.17 -4.37
CA GLY A 143 3.46 -17.05 -5.52
C GLY A 143 2.26 -17.46 -6.36
N ARG A 144 1.06 -16.92 -6.08
CA ARG A 144 -0.18 -17.28 -6.78
C ARG A 144 -0.85 -16.09 -7.49
N PHE A 145 -0.17 -14.94 -7.50
CA PHE A 145 -0.58 -13.71 -8.18
C PHE A 145 0.54 -13.08 -9.04
N ILE A 146 1.67 -13.77 -9.19
CA ILE A 146 2.71 -13.54 -10.21
C ILE A 146 2.82 -14.81 -11.04
#